data_AF-A0A2E3A5D7-F1
#
_entry.id   AF-A0A2E3A5D7-F1
#
_cell.length_a   1.000
_cell.length_b   1.000
_cell.length_c   1.000
_cell.angle_alpha   90.00
_cell.angle_beta   90.00
_cell.angle_gamma   90.00
#
_symmetry.space_group_name_H-M   'P 1'
#
loop_
_entity.id
_entity.type
_entity.pdbx_description
1 polymer ?
#
loop_
_entity_poly.entity_id
_entity_poly.type
_entity_poly.pdbx_seq_one_letter_code
_entity_poly.pdbx_strand_id
1 'polypeptide(L)'
;MLCNLCPLRRTCNQICDYVEPHLPSMEQGRVDYEDLLRIYQGKLMTQALLDNVEILTQRQQEVVNLYYRSVLSQKAISSRLGISQQAVADSLQRARTAVSNKLRNFIKMT
;
A
#
# COMPACT_ATOMS: atom_id res chain seq x y z
N MET A 1 1.09 -8.14 12.82
CA MET A 1 1.71 -7.66 14.07
C MET A 1 2.68 -8.72 14.63
N LEU A 2 3.53 -9.33 13.79
CA LEU A 2 4.29 -10.55 14.12
C LEU A 2 5.53 -10.26 15.00
N CYS A 3 6.20 -9.13 14.81
CA CYS A 3 7.41 -8.79 15.57
C CYS A 3 7.13 -8.08 16.91
N ASN A 4 5.89 -7.67 17.20
CA ASN A 4 5.60 -6.86 18.40
C ASN A 4 5.79 -7.64 19.71
N LEU A 5 5.68 -8.97 19.68
CA LEU A 5 5.86 -9.85 20.82
C LEU A 5 7.22 -10.56 20.82
N CYS A 6 8.11 -10.24 19.87
CA CYS A 6 9.42 -10.88 19.78
C CYS A 6 10.35 -10.33 20.87
N PRO A 7 10.92 -11.17 21.75
CA PRO A 7 11.83 -10.71 22.80
C PRO A 7 13.12 -10.10 22.24
N LEU A 8 13.53 -10.50 21.03
CA LEU A 8 14.71 -10.00 20.33
C LEU A 8 14.44 -8.77 19.46
N ARG A 9 13.21 -8.23 19.47
CA ARG A 9 12.80 -7.12 18.58
C ARG A 9 13.76 -5.92 18.63
N ARG A 10 14.25 -5.57 19.83
CA ARG A 10 15.13 -4.40 20.03
C ARG A 10 16.53 -4.58 19.45
N THR A 11 16.94 -5.82 19.16
CA THR A 11 18.26 -6.17 18.63
C THR A 11 18.15 -6.89 17.28
N CYS A 12 16.97 -6.85 16.66
CA CYS A 12 16.70 -7.51 15.38
C CYS A 12 17.40 -6.73 14.27
N ASN A 13 18.32 -7.37 13.56
CA ASN A 13 19.12 -6.78 12.47
C ASN A 13 18.96 -7.52 11.13
N GLN A 14 18.08 -8.52 11.08
CA GLN A 14 17.79 -9.31 9.90
C GLN A 14 16.34 -9.78 9.94
N ILE A 15 15.78 -10.09 8.77
CA ILE A 15 14.44 -10.69 8.67
C ILE A 15 14.59 -12.18 8.98
N CYS A 16 13.83 -12.69 9.95
CA CYS A 16 13.91 -14.09 10.33
C CYS A 16 13.07 -14.98 9.40
N ASP A 17 13.41 -16.27 9.35
CA ASP A 17 12.74 -17.29 8.53
C ASP A 17 11.24 -17.42 8.79
N TYR A 18 10.76 -16.96 9.95
CA TYR A 18 9.34 -16.91 10.25
C TYR A 18 8.63 -15.73 9.56
N VAL A 19 9.27 -14.57 9.43
CA VAL A 19 8.68 -13.37 8.82
C VAL A 19 8.85 -13.36 7.31
N GLU A 20 9.98 -13.85 6.80
CA GLU A 20 10.35 -13.84 5.38
C GLU A 20 9.23 -14.38 4.46
N PRO A 21 8.58 -15.52 4.74
CA PRO A 21 7.53 -16.07 3.87
C PRO A 21 6.24 -15.23 3.85
N HIS A 22 6.06 -14.32 4.82
CA HIS A 22 4.90 -13.44 4.91
C HIS A 22 5.08 -12.10 4.18
N LEU A 23 6.28 -11.82 3.68
CA LEU A 23 6.53 -10.66 2.84
C LEU A 23 5.87 -10.85 1.46
N PRO A 24 5.48 -9.76 0.79
CA PRO A 24 5.08 -9.83 -0.61
C PRO A 24 6.21 -10.47 -1.43
N SER A 25 5.85 -11.37 -2.36
CA SER A 25 6.84 -12.13 -3.16
C SER A 25 7.90 -11.26 -3.85
N MET A 26 7.56 -10.02 -4.23
CA MET A 26 8.50 -9.09 -4.86
C MET A 26 9.51 -8.45 -3.90
N GLU A 27 9.30 -8.57 -2.59
CA GLU A 27 10.15 -8.00 -1.54
C GLU A 27 11.00 -9.09 -0.84
N GLN A 28 10.64 -10.37 -0.98
CA GLN A 28 11.39 -11.50 -0.41
C GLN A 28 12.84 -11.53 -0.93
N GLY A 29 13.80 -11.64 -0.01
CA GLY A 29 15.24 -11.65 -0.28
C GLY A 29 15.81 -10.34 -0.84
N ARG A 30 15.03 -9.24 -0.81
CA ARG A 30 15.40 -7.96 -1.44
C ARG A 30 15.36 -6.76 -0.50
N VAL A 31 14.87 -6.95 0.71
CA VAL A 31 14.62 -5.89 1.68
C VAL A 31 15.24 -6.25 3.02
N ASP A 32 15.59 -5.22 3.78
CA ASP A 32 16.17 -5.38 5.10
C ASP A 32 15.11 -5.27 6.20
N TYR A 33 15.48 -5.62 7.43
CA TYR A 33 14.59 -5.53 8.58
C TYR A 33 14.02 -4.10 8.81
N GLU A 34 14.75 -3.08 8.37
CA GLU A 34 14.36 -1.66 8.45
C GLU A 34 13.19 -1.34 7.52
N ASP A 35 13.05 -2.06 6.41
CA ASP A 35 11.96 -1.89 5.46
C ASP A 35 10.63 -2.49 5.92
N LEU A 36 10.66 -3.42 6.90
CA LEU A 36 9.47 -4.14 7.35
C LEU A 36 8.33 -3.20 7.77
N LEU A 37 8.66 -2.09 8.43
CA LEU A 37 7.67 -1.10 8.83
C LEU A 37 7.03 -0.43 7.61
N ARG A 38 7.84 -0.02 6.63
CA ARG A 38 7.39 0.60 5.39
C ARG A 38 6.51 -0.35 4.58
N ILE A 39 6.91 -1.61 4.45
CA ILE A 39 6.16 -2.64 3.73
C ILE A 39 4.81 -2.91 4.42
N TYR A 40 4.82 -3.06 5.74
CA TYR A 40 3.59 -3.27 6.51
C TYR A 40 2.63 -2.08 6.39
N GLN A 41 3.13 -0.85 6.53
CA GLN A 41 2.34 0.36 6.35
C GLN A 41 1.78 0.46 4.92
N GLY A 42 2.58 0.10 3.91
CA GLY A 42 2.13 0.02 2.51
C GLY A 42 0.98 -0.96 2.34
N LYS A 43 1.11 -2.17 2.90
CA LYS A 43 0.05 -3.19 2.86
C LYS A 43 -1.24 -2.71 3.53
N LEU A 44 -1.13 -2.11 4.72
CA LEU A 44 -2.29 -1.55 5.43
C LEU A 44 -2.96 -0.43 4.62
N MET A 45 -2.17 0.46 4.03
CA MET A 45 -2.70 1.54 3.20
C MET A 45 -3.40 1.00 1.95
N THR A 46 -2.81 0.02 1.27
CA THR A 46 -3.47 -0.64 0.12
C THR A 46 -4.78 -1.28 0.53
N GLN A 47 -4.81 -2.02 1.64
CA GLN A 47 -6.04 -2.64 2.13
C GLN A 47 -7.10 -1.58 2.44
N ALA A 48 -6.74 -0.57 3.24
CA ALA A 48 -7.67 0.51 3.57
C ALA A 48 -8.18 1.24 2.33
N LEU A 49 -7.34 1.41 1.32
CA LEU A 49 -7.72 2.07 0.07
C LEU A 49 -8.71 1.22 -0.75
N LEU A 50 -8.53 -0.10 -0.77
CA LEU A 50 -9.46 -1.03 -1.42
C LEU A 50 -10.80 -1.16 -0.66
N ASP A 51 -10.76 -1.11 0.67
CA ASP A 51 -11.94 -1.18 1.55
C ASP A 51 -12.77 0.11 1.55
N ASN A 52 -12.18 1.22 1.09
CA ASN A 52 -12.82 2.53 1.07
C ASN A 52 -12.85 3.12 -0.36
N VAL A 53 -12.78 2.27 -1.38
CA VAL A 53 -12.72 2.71 -2.78
C VAL A 53 -13.92 3.58 -3.17
N GLU A 54 -15.07 3.36 -2.53
CA GLU A 54 -16.33 4.08 -2.78
C GLU A 54 -16.29 5.58 -2.46
N ILE A 55 -15.34 6.03 -1.63
CA ILE A 55 -15.20 7.46 -1.32
C ILE A 55 -14.44 8.24 -2.40
N LEU A 56 -13.78 7.51 -3.31
CA LEU A 56 -12.96 8.09 -4.36
C LEU A 56 -13.84 8.53 -5.53
N THR A 57 -13.36 9.47 -6.33
CA THR A 57 -14.04 9.82 -7.58
C THR A 57 -14.01 8.64 -8.56
N GLN A 58 -14.98 8.55 -9.47
CA GLN A 58 -15.06 7.45 -10.45
C GLN A 58 -13.72 7.21 -11.17
N ARG A 59 -13.03 8.28 -11.58
CA ARG A 59 -11.72 8.21 -12.23
C ARG A 59 -10.61 7.70 -11.31
N GLN A 60 -10.65 8.06 -10.03
CA GLN A 60 -9.71 7.51 -9.04
C GLN A 60 -9.99 6.04 -8.79
N GLN A 61 -11.26 5.64 -8.65
CA GLN A 61 -11.66 4.24 -8.50
C GLN A 61 -11.16 3.39 -9.65
N GLU A 62 -11.31 3.85 -10.88
CA GLU A 62 -10.85 3.15 -12.07
C GLU A 62 -9.32 2.96 -12.05
N VAL A 63 -8.55 4.03 -11.79
CA VAL A 63 -7.08 3.95 -11.68
C VAL A 63 -6.66 2.99 -10.56
N VAL A 64 -7.31 3.06 -9.39
CA VAL A 64 -7.03 2.21 -8.22
C VAL A 64 -7.31 0.75 -8.52
N ASN A 65 -8.44 0.43 -9.16
CA ASN A 65 -8.80 -0.93 -9.51
C ASN A 65 -7.85 -1.51 -10.56
N LEU A 66 -7.46 -0.73 -11.56
CA LEU A 66 -6.48 -1.16 -12.56
C LEU A 66 -5.10 -1.41 -11.92
N TYR A 67 -4.68 -0.54 -11.00
CA TYR A 67 -3.37 -0.66 -10.36
C TYR A 67 -3.31 -1.81 -9.35
N TYR A 68 -4.25 -1.88 -8.41
CA TYR A 68 -4.18 -2.82 -7.29
C TYR A 68 -4.90 -4.15 -7.54
N ARG A 69 -6.03 -4.17 -8.28
CA ARG A 69 -6.77 -5.41 -8.55
C ARG A 69 -6.32 -6.09 -9.85
N SER A 70 -6.09 -5.31 -10.89
CA SER A 70 -5.64 -5.83 -12.20
C SER A 70 -4.11 -5.87 -12.33
N VAL A 71 -3.38 -5.40 -11.32
CA VAL A 71 -1.91 -5.42 -11.24
C VAL A 71 -1.23 -4.79 -12.46
N LEU A 72 -1.85 -3.73 -13.02
CA LEU A 72 -1.30 -3.03 -14.18
C LEU A 72 -0.24 -2.00 -13.75
N SER A 73 0.84 -1.91 -14.53
CA SER A 73 1.82 -0.84 -14.37
C SER A 73 1.21 0.52 -14.70
N GLN A 74 1.74 1.61 -14.13
CA GLN A 74 1.26 2.96 -14.45
C GLN A 74 1.34 3.28 -15.95
N LYS A 75 2.35 2.75 -16.64
CA LYS A 75 2.47 2.82 -18.11
C LYS A 75 1.29 2.15 -18.80
N ALA A 76 0.94 0.91 -18.42
CA ALA A 76 -0.19 0.20 -18.99
C ALA A 76 -1.53 0.91 -18.71
N ILE A 77 -1.71 1.45 -17.49
CA ILE A 77 -2.90 2.25 -17.13
C ILE A 77 -2.96 3.53 -17.97
N SER A 78 -1.84 4.22 -18.15
CA SER A 78 -1.75 5.45 -18.93
C SER A 78 -2.20 5.22 -20.38
N SER A 79 -1.72 4.14 -21.00
CA SER A 79 -2.13 3.71 -22.34
C SER A 79 -3.60 3.33 -22.39
N ARG A 80 -4.10 2.62 -21.38
CA ARG A 80 -5.51 2.15 -21.33
C ARG A 80 -6.51 3.29 -21.17
N LEU A 81 -6.19 4.29 -20.34
CA LEU A 81 -7.09 5.40 -20.03
C LEU A 81 -6.88 6.63 -20.93
N GLY A 82 -5.85 6.62 -21.79
CA GLY A 82 -5.51 7.77 -22.65
C GLY A 82 -5.02 8.99 -21.85
N ILE A 83 -4.28 8.77 -20.76
CA ILE A 83 -3.78 9.83 -19.87
C ILE A 83 -2.27 9.71 -19.68
N SER A 84 -1.60 10.75 -19.17
CA SER A 84 -0.17 10.67 -18.88
C SER A 84 0.12 9.74 -17.69
N GLN A 85 1.32 9.15 -17.64
CA GLN A 85 1.77 8.40 -16.46
C GLN A 85 1.77 9.27 -15.20
N GLN A 86 2.10 10.56 -15.33
CA GLN A 86 2.01 11.51 -14.22
C GLN A 86 0.57 11.64 -13.70
N ALA A 87 -0.42 11.71 -14.59
CA ALA A 87 -1.83 11.76 -14.19
C ALA A 87 -2.28 10.49 -13.45
N VAL A 88 -1.73 9.32 -13.81
CA VAL A 88 -1.94 8.07 -13.07
C VAL A 88 -1.33 8.18 -11.66
N ALA A 89 -0.06 8.59 -11.57
CA ALA A 89 0.65 8.76 -10.30
C ALA A 89 -0.09 9.73 -9.35
N ASP A 90 -0.52 10.87 -9.87
CA ASP A 90 -1.26 11.88 -9.12
C ASP A 90 -2.63 11.36 -8.66
N SER A 91 -3.31 10.58 -9.51
CA SER A 91 -4.60 9.96 -9.16
C SER A 91 -4.44 8.99 -7.98
N LEU A 92 -3.42 8.13 -8.02
CA LEU A 92 -3.08 7.21 -6.93
C LEU A 92 -2.71 7.97 -5.65
N GLN A 93 -1.95 9.07 -5.76
CA GLN A 93 -1.58 9.87 -4.61
C GLN A 93 -2.79 10.55 -3.97
N ARG A 94 -3.69 11.15 -4.77
CA ARG A 94 -4.92 11.74 -4.27
C ARG A 94 -5.85 10.71 -3.62
N ALA A 95 -5.92 9.49 -4.18
CA ALA A 95 -6.68 8.40 -3.57
C ALA A 95 -6.15 8.04 -2.17
N ARG A 96 -4.83 7.90 -2.02
CA ARG A 96 -4.20 7.67 -0.70
C ARG A 96 -4.50 8.79 0.29
N THR A 97 -4.42 10.06 -0.14
CA THR A 97 -4.72 11.22 0.70
C THR A 97 -6.18 11.22 1.16
N ALA A 98 -7.13 10.93 0.26
CA ALA A 98 -8.56 10.90 0.59
C ALA A 98 -8.87 9.86 1.68
N VAL A 99 -8.36 8.64 1.50
CA VAL A 99 -8.53 7.55 2.47
C VAL A 99 -7.84 7.87 3.79
N SER A 100 -6.61 8.39 3.74
CA SER A 100 -5.88 8.81 4.95
C SER A 100 -6.64 9.86 5.76
N ASN A 101 -7.30 10.81 5.09
CA ASN A 101 -8.12 11.83 5.75
C ASN A 101 -9.38 11.23 6.38
N LYS A 102 -10.07 10.30 5.69
CA LYS A 102 -11.22 9.57 6.25
C LYS A 102 -10.85 8.83 7.53
N LEU A 103 -9.75 8.06 7.49
CA LEU A 103 -9.27 7.29 8.65
C LEU A 103 -8.88 8.20 9.81
N ARG A 104 -8.19 9.31 9.53
CA ARG A 104 -7.82 10.30 10.57
C ARG A 104 -9.04 10.90 11.25
N ASN A 105 -10.09 11.20 10.49
CA ASN A 105 -11.33 11.74 11.04
C ASN A 105 -12.06 10.71 11.91
N PHE A 106 -12.06 9.43 11.50
CA PHE A 106 -12.63 8.34 12.28
C PHE A 106 -11.95 8.20 13.65
N ILE A 107 -10.61 8.23 13.68
CA ILE A 107 -9.82 8.16 14.93
C ILE A 107 -10.10 9.35 15.84
N LYS A 108 -10.26 10.56 15.30
CA LYS A 108 -10.57 11.76 16.11
C LYS A 108 -11.97 11.75 16.73
N MET A 109 -12.88 10.92 16.22
CA MET A 109 -14.26 10.80 16.70
C MET A 109 -14.45 9.67 17.72
N THR A 110 -13.41 8.84 17.93
CA THR A 110 -13.39 7.71 18.88
C THR A 110 -12.59 8.11 20.11
#